data_AF-A0A2T2SGM1-F1
#
_entry.id   AF-A0A2T2SGM1-F1
#
_cell.length_a   1.000
_cell.length_b   1.000
_cell.length_c   1.000
_cell.angle_alpha   90.00
_cell.angle_beta   90.00
_cell.angle_gamma   90.00
#
_symmetry.space_group_name_H-M   'P 1'
#
loop_
_entity.id
_entity.type
_entity.pdbx_description
1 polymer ?
#
loop_
_entity_poly.entity_id
_entity_poly.type
_entity_poly.pdbx_seq_one_letter_code
_entity_poly.pdbx_strand_id
1 'polypeptide(L)'
;MTNSHSYTEQGRTAPALALALGVALSIALVGCGQAPASPNAVACDPNDGGLALADGFCATVVAENLGRTRHLAVANNGDIYAAVRDTTAEAGIVALRDTDGDYAADRTEYFGDGSGTGIGLRDGYLYFGADSAIWRYEKGDGELVPSGDPETIVEDF
;
A
#
# COMPACT_ATOMS: atom_id res chain seq x y z
N MET A 1 -47.59 -80.65 -6.17
CA MET A 1 -46.60 -80.26 -7.18
C MET A 1 -45.64 -79.30 -6.49
N THR A 2 -44.72 -79.83 -5.67
CA THR A 2 -43.30 -80.08 -5.99
C THR A 2 -42.54 -78.79 -6.34
N ASN A 3 -41.78 -78.27 -5.38
CA ASN A 3 -40.32 -78.10 -5.46
C ASN A 3 -39.86 -77.45 -4.14
N SER A 4 -39.09 -78.08 -3.24
CA SER A 4 -37.73 -78.63 -3.35
C SER A 4 -36.71 -77.59 -3.81
N HIS A 5 -35.94 -77.05 -2.86
CA HIS A 5 -34.55 -77.47 -2.62
C HIS A 5 -33.83 -76.39 -1.79
N SER A 6 -33.54 -76.74 -0.54
CA SER A 6 -32.36 -76.24 0.16
C SER A 6 -31.11 -76.86 -0.49
N TYR A 7 -30.06 -76.08 -0.70
CA TYR A 7 -28.70 -76.41 -0.21
C TYR A 7 -27.64 -75.33 -0.53
N THR A 8 -26.77 -75.16 0.48
CA THR A 8 -25.35 -74.76 0.47
C THR A 8 -24.95 -73.29 0.41
N GLU A 9 -24.34 -72.87 1.53
CA GLU A 9 -23.32 -71.84 1.60
C GLU A 9 -22.15 -72.10 0.63
N GLN A 10 -21.64 -71.04 0.01
CA GLN A 10 -20.28 -70.98 -0.51
C GLN A 10 -19.64 -69.67 -0.09
N GLY A 11 -18.68 -69.76 0.82
CA GLY A 11 -17.77 -68.67 1.16
C GLY A 11 -16.82 -68.37 0.01
N ARG A 12 -16.62 -67.09 -0.27
CA ARG A 12 -15.47 -66.57 -1.02
C ARG A 12 -15.03 -65.24 -0.44
N THR A 13 -13.96 -65.32 0.34
CA THR A 13 -12.78 -64.44 0.35
C THR A 13 -12.95 -62.98 -0.06
N ALA A 14 -12.58 -62.10 0.87
CA ALA A 14 -12.47 -60.63 0.79
C ALA A 14 -11.79 -60.07 -0.48
N PRO A 15 -12.03 -58.78 -0.78
CA PRO A 15 -10.99 -57.82 -0.40
C PRO A 15 -11.61 -56.59 0.30
N ALA A 16 -11.57 -56.58 1.63
CA ALA A 16 -11.86 -55.39 2.43
C ALA A 16 -10.70 -54.36 2.40
N LEU A 17 -9.73 -54.51 1.49
CA LEU A 17 -8.48 -53.73 1.47
C LEU A 17 -8.29 -52.82 0.26
N ALA A 18 -9.30 -52.66 -0.61
CA ALA A 18 -9.20 -51.78 -1.78
C ALA A 18 -9.92 -50.44 -1.63
N LEU A 19 -10.85 -50.30 -0.68
CA LEU A 19 -11.64 -49.06 -0.53
C LEU A 19 -11.05 -48.04 0.46
N ALA A 20 -10.13 -48.46 1.35
CA ALA A 20 -9.56 -47.56 2.35
C ALA A 20 -8.41 -46.68 1.80
N LEU A 21 -7.77 -47.08 0.69
CA LEU A 21 -6.70 -46.30 0.07
C LEU A 21 -7.21 -45.22 -0.89
N GLY A 22 -8.42 -45.40 -1.45
CA GLY A 22 -9.03 -44.45 -2.38
C GLY A 22 -9.56 -43.19 -1.70
N VAL A 23 -10.04 -43.29 -0.45
CA VAL A 23 -10.58 -42.15 0.30
C VAL A 23 -9.46 -41.29 0.93
N ALA A 24 -8.31 -41.90 1.25
CA ALA A 24 -7.17 -41.19 1.83
C ALA A 24 -6.44 -40.29 0.81
N LEU A 25 -6.50 -40.60 -0.49
CA LEU A 25 -5.81 -39.83 -1.53
C LEU A 25 -6.62 -38.62 -2.05
N SER A 26 -7.93 -38.58 -1.81
CA SER A 26 -8.80 -37.47 -2.25
C SER A 26 -8.79 -36.25 -1.32
N ILE A 27 -8.31 -36.40 -0.08
CA ILE A 27 -8.30 -35.31 0.92
C ILE A 27 -7.03 -34.45 0.82
N ALA A 28 -6.01 -34.88 0.08
CA ALA A 28 -4.71 -34.17 0.01
C ALA A 28 -4.64 -33.04 -1.03
N LEU A 29 -5.70 -32.79 -1.81
CA LEU A 29 -5.67 -31.82 -2.93
C LEU A 29 -6.42 -30.51 -2.67
N VAL A 30 -7.06 -30.33 -1.52
CA VAL A 30 -7.72 -29.05 -1.14
C VAL A 30 -6.78 -28.22 -0.26
N GLY A 31 -5.58 -27.95 -0.79
CA GLY A 31 -4.52 -27.22 -0.10
C GLY A 31 -3.87 -26.13 -0.94
N CYS A 32 -4.49 -25.69 -2.03
CA CYS A 32 -4.05 -24.47 -2.72
C CYS A 32 -4.45 -23.27 -1.88
N GLY A 33 -3.45 -22.76 -1.15
CA GLY A 33 -3.57 -21.59 -0.30
C GLY A 33 -4.02 -20.35 -1.05
N GLN A 34 -5.11 -19.78 -0.58
CA GLN A 34 -5.27 -18.33 -0.58
C GLN A 34 -5.18 -17.94 0.89
N ALA A 35 -4.05 -17.35 1.28
CA ALA A 35 -4.00 -16.62 2.54
C ALA A 35 -5.18 -15.64 2.52
N PRO A 36 -5.93 -15.49 3.63
CA PRO A 36 -7.00 -14.51 3.68
C PRO A 36 -6.42 -13.15 3.28
N ALA A 37 -7.03 -12.53 2.26
CA ALA A 37 -6.63 -11.20 1.82
C ALA A 37 -6.66 -10.31 3.06
N SER A 38 -5.52 -9.69 3.37
CA SER A 38 -5.43 -8.74 4.47
C SER A 38 -6.52 -7.68 4.27
N PRO A 39 -7.34 -7.38 5.29
CA PRO A 39 -8.40 -6.37 5.17
C PRO A 39 -7.87 -4.95 4.88
N ASN A 40 -6.54 -4.76 4.87
CA ASN A 40 -5.83 -3.53 4.54
C ASN A 40 -4.93 -3.71 3.30
N ALA A 41 -5.25 -4.63 2.39
CA ALA A 41 -4.53 -4.73 1.13
C ALA A 41 -4.91 -3.52 0.26
N VAL A 42 -3.97 -2.59 0.09
CA VAL A 42 -4.07 -1.48 -0.87
C VAL A 42 -4.43 -2.06 -2.23
N ALA A 43 -5.51 -1.57 -2.83
CA ALA A 43 -5.89 -2.00 -4.16
C ALA A 43 -4.85 -1.47 -5.16
N CYS A 44 -4.17 -2.39 -5.84
CA CYS A 44 -3.23 -2.05 -6.90
C CYS A 44 -3.97 -1.35 -8.05
N ASP A 45 -3.34 -0.37 -8.69
CA ASP A 45 -3.87 0.18 -9.92
C ASP A 45 -3.86 -0.87 -11.03
N PRO A 46 -4.88 -0.90 -11.92
CA PRO A 46 -4.99 -1.90 -12.98
C PRO A 46 -3.77 -2.00 -13.91
N ASN A 47 -2.99 -0.93 -14.01
CA ASN A 47 -1.79 -0.84 -14.85
C ASN A 47 -0.55 -0.39 -14.05
N ASP A 48 -0.53 -0.56 -12.72
CA ASP A 48 0.60 -0.19 -11.85
C ASP A 48 1.10 1.26 -12.04
N GLY A 49 0.19 2.20 -12.27
CA GLY A 49 0.55 3.60 -12.58
C GLY A 49 1.40 3.76 -13.85
N GLY A 50 1.33 2.79 -14.78
CA GLY A 50 2.14 2.75 -16.01
C GLY A 50 3.56 2.23 -15.82
N LEU A 51 3.90 1.70 -14.63
CA LEU A 51 5.21 1.15 -14.34
C LEU A 51 5.31 -0.33 -14.75
N ALA A 52 6.51 -0.73 -15.21
CA ALA A 52 6.85 -2.14 -15.31
C ALA A 52 7.47 -2.59 -13.98
N LEU A 53 6.76 -3.43 -13.24
CA LEU A 53 7.17 -3.91 -11.92
C LEU A 53 7.62 -5.37 -11.96
N ALA A 54 8.48 -5.74 -11.02
CA ALA A 54 8.88 -7.13 -10.84
C ALA A 54 7.74 -7.96 -10.21
N ASP A 55 7.77 -9.27 -10.41
CA ASP A 55 6.77 -10.18 -9.86
C ASP A 55 6.61 -10.01 -8.33
N GLY A 56 5.36 -9.94 -7.88
CA GLY A 56 5.00 -9.76 -6.47
C GLY A 56 4.95 -8.31 -6.00
N PHE A 57 5.25 -7.34 -6.87
CA PHE A 57 5.03 -5.91 -6.63
C PHE A 57 3.79 -5.42 -7.37
N CYS A 58 3.17 -4.39 -6.82
CA CYS A 58 2.19 -3.57 -7.53
C CYS A 58 2.32 -2.11 -7.09
N ALA A 59 1.70 -1.19 -7.82
CA ALA A 59 1.69 0.23 -7.48
C ALA A 59 0.28 0.81 -7.49
N THR A 60 0.12 1.90 -6.73
CA THR A 60 -1.07 2.76 -6.74
C THR A 60 -0.59 4.19 -6.91
N VAL A 61 -1.28 4.94 -7.77
CA VAL A 61 -1.00 6.35 -8.03
C VAL A 61 -1.63 7.18 -6.93
N VAL A 62 -0.79 7.73 -6.05
CA VAL A 62 -1.27 8.60 -4.96
C VAL A 62 -1.66 9.99 -5.47
N ALA A 63 -0.87 10.54 -6.39
CA ALA A 63 -1.12 11.85 -7.00
C ALA A 63 -0.31 12.00 -8.30
N GLU A 64 -0.82 12.82 -9.22
CA GLU A 64 -0.17 13.12 -10.51
C GLU A 64 -0.09 14.62 -10.76
N ASN A 65 0.66 15.00 -11.80
CA ASN A 65 0.72 16.39 -12.29
C ASN A 65 1.19 17.42 -11.24
N LEU A 66 2.03 16.99 -10.29
CA LEU A 66 2.53 17.82 -9.18
C LEU A 66 3.70 18.75 -9.54
N GLY A 67 4.14 18.75 -10.80
CA GLY A 67 5.40 19.37 -11.22
C GLY A 67 6.62 18.50 -10.95
N ARG A 68 7.81 19.11 -10.83
CA ARG A 68 9.06 18.35 -10.62
C ARG A 68 9.25 18.02 -9.14
N THR A 69 8.61 16.95 -8.70
CA THR A 69 8.75 16.42 -7.33
C THR A 69 10.14 15.85 -7.07
N ARG A 70 10.65 16.05 -5.86
CA ARG A 70 11.95 15.55 -5.38
C ARG A 70 11.76 14.66 -4.14
N HIS A 71 12.44 14.95 -3.02
CA HIS A 71 12.28 14.15 -1.82
C HIS A 71 10.85 14.28 -1.27
N LEU A 72 10.41 13.24 -0.57
CA LEU A 72 9.14 13.22 0.14
C LEU A 72 9.31 12.74 1.57
N ALA A 73 8.38 13.13 2.43
CA ALA A 73 8.24 12.65 3.80
C ALA A 73 6.76 12.32 4.07
N VAL A 74 6.51 11.28 4.87
CA VAL A 74 5.15 10.84 5.24
C VAL A 74 4.96 11.05 6.73
N ALA A 75 3.90 11.76 7.11
CA ALA A 75 3.53 11.98 8.50
C ALA A 75 2.80 10.78 9.10
N ASN A 76 2.76 10.71 10.43
CA ASN A 76 2.13 9.59 11.16
C ASN A 76 0.63 9.40 10.84
N ASN A 77 -0.05 10.47 10.41
CA ASN A 77 -1.44 10.45 10.00
C ASN A 77 -1.64 10.14 8.49
N GLY A 78 -0.57 9.85 7.76
CA GLY A 78 -0.61 9.52 6.34
C GLY A 78 -0.44 10.69 5.37
N ASP A 79 -0.40 11.94 5.86
CA ASP A 79 -0.13 13.08 4.97
C ASP A 79 1.25 12.95 4.33
N ILE A 80 1.32 13.28 3.04
CA ILE A 80 2.57 13.24 2.28
C ILE A 80 2.99 14.66 1.96
N TYR A 81 4.25 14.95 2.21
CA TYR A 81 4.89 16.21 1.87
C TYR A 81 5.99 15.94 0.86
N ALA A 82 6.03 16.68 -0.23
CA ALA A 82 7.12 16.58 -1.21
C ALA A 82 7.69 17.94 -1.55
N ALA A 83 9.02 18.01 -1.69
CA ALA A 83 9.68 19.15 -2.29
C ALA A 83 9.35 19.18 -3.79
N VAL A 84 8.98 20.34 -4.32
CA VAL A 84 8.62 20.54 -5.72
C VAL A 84 9.40 21.71 -6.33
N ARG A 85 9.59 21.66 -7.64
CA ARG A 85 10.15 22.76 -8.45
C ARG A 85 9.33 22.95 -9.70
N ASP A 86 9.47 24.14 -10.29
CA ASP A 86 8.87 24.52 -11.56
C ASP A 86 7.35 24.28 -11.59
N THR A 87 6.67 24.52 -10.46
CA THR A 87 5.21 24.41 -10.37
C THR A 87 4.57 25.73 -10.79
N THR A 88 3.36 25.68 -11.35
CA THR A 88 2.58 26.89 -11.65
C THR A 88 2.13 27.64 -10.40
N ALA A 89 2.20 26.99 -9.24
CA ALA A 89 1.88 27.58 -7.94
C ALA A 89 3.03 28.40 -7.36
N GLU A 90 4.20 28.41 -8.00
CA GLU A 90 5.42 29.11 -7.52
C GLU A 90 5.83 28.69 -6.10
N ALA A 91 5.46 27.48 -5.69
CA ALA A 91 5.70 26.93 -4.36
C ALA A 91 6.86 25.93 -4.33
N GLY A 92 7.53 25.84 -3.18
CA GLY A 92 8.61 24.89 -2.92
C GLY A 92 8.16 23.52 -2.37
N ILE A 93 6.94 23.44 -1.83
CA ILE A 93 6.39 22.25 -1.17
C ILE A 93 4.97 21.97 -1.66
N VAL A 94 4.63 20.69 -1.81
CA VAL A 94 3.26 20.21 -1.95
C VAL A 94 2.91 19.29 -0.78
N ALA A 95 1.73 19.47 -0.21
CA ALA A 95 1.12 18.60 0.79
C ALA A 95 -0.08 17.85 0.18
N LEU A 96 -0.15 16.56 0.46
CA LEU A 96 -1.16 15.65 -0.07
C LEU A 96 -1.87 14.95 1.08
N ARG A 97 -3.20 14.82 0.97
CA ARG A 97 -4.03 14.09 1.94
C ARG A 97 -5.09 13.27 1.26
N ASP A 98 -5.12 11.99 1.62
CA ASP A 98 -6.24 11.06 1.43
C ASP A 98 -7.23 11.25 2.60
N THR A 99 -8.52 11.37 2.29
CA THR A 99 -9.60 11.54 3.27
C THR A 99 -10.61 10.41 3.30
N ASP A 100 -10.59 9.48 2.34
CA ASP A 100 -11.54 8.38 2.24
C ASP A 100 -10.92 6.98 2.35
N GLY A 101 -9.59 6.90 2.39
CA GLY A 101 -8.81 5.68 2.62
C GLY A 101 -8.59 4.87 1.34
N ASP A 102 -8.76 5.45 0.16
CA ASP A 102 -8.48 4.80 -1.12
C ASP A 102 -7.00 4.90 -1.56
N TYR A 103 -6.17 5.55 -0.75
CA TYR A 103 -4.74 5.81 -0.98
C TYR A 103 -4.42 6.84 -2.08
N ALA A 104 -5.42 7.45 -2.70
CA ALA A 104 -5.27 8.60 -3.56
C ALA A 104 -5.46 9.91 -2.77
N ALA A 105 -4.73 10.95 -3.17
CA ALA A 105 -4.83 12.25 -2.51
C ALA A 105 -6.09 13.00 -2.97
N ASP A 106 -7.06 13.18 -2.08
CA ASP A 106 -8.23 14.04 -2.28
C ASP A 106 -7.88 15.53 -2.22
N ARG A 107 -6.85 15.87 -1.45
CA ARG A 107 -6.40 17.25 -1.25
C ARG A 107 -4.94 17.39 -1.65
N THR A 108 -4.68 18.42 -2.45
CA THR A 108 -3.35 18.83 -2.89
C THR A 108 -3.19 20.31 -2.61
N GLU A 109 -2.27 20.67 -1.73
CA GLU A 109 -2.04 22.05 -1.31
C GLU A 109 -0.57 22.41 -1.55
N TYR A 110 -0.32 23.56 -2.19
CA TYR A 110 1.03 24.05 -2.46
C TYR A 110 1.37 25.20 -1.52
N PHE A 111 2.56 25.17 -0.93
CA PHE A 111 3.01 26.20 0.00
C PHE A 111 4.54 26.25 0.11
N GLY A 112 5.04 27.22 0.86
CA GLY A 112 6.46 27.44 1.08
C GLY A 112 7.12 28.13 -0.11
N ASP A 113 8.06 29.01 0.20
CA ASP A 113 8.73 29.83 -0.80
C ASP A 113 9.95 29.14 -1.40
N GLY A 114 10.38 29.66 -2.54
CA GLY A 114 11.64 29.26 -3.15
C GLY A 114 11.62 27.82 -3.66
N SER A 115 12.79 27.23 -3.69
CA SER A 115 13.05 25.99 -4.38
C SER A 115 14.08 25.20 -3.59
N GLY A 116 14.01 23.88 -3.65
CA GLY A 116 14.84 23.03 -2.81
C GLY A 116 14.83 21.57 -3.24
N THR A 117 15.32 20.72 -2.34
CA THR A 117 15.34 19.26 -2.52
C THR A 117 14.96 18.52 -1.26
N GLY A 118 15.54 18.92 -0.12
CA GLY A 118 15.38 18.21 1.14
C GLY A 118 14.00 18.46 1.74
N ILE A 119 13.38 17.39 2.26
CA ILE A 119 12.18 17.49 3.08
C ILE A 119 12.22 16.42 4.17
N GLY A 120 11.72 16.71 5.36
CA GLY A 120 11.74 15.76 6.46
C GLY A 120 10.82 16.16 7.61
N LEU A 121 10.38 15.17 8.38
CA LEU A 121 9.52 15.37 9.55
C LEU A 121 10.26 14.96 10.81
N ARG A 122 10.26 15.81 11.83
CA ARG A 122 10.88 15.49 13.12
C ARG A 122 10.33 16.36 14.24
N ASP A 123 10.03 15.74 15.39
CA ASP A 123 9.69 16.41 16.65
C ASP A 123 8.58 17.48 16.51
N GLY A 124 7.55 17.22 15.70
CA GLY A 124 6.44 18.15 15.45
C GLY A 124 6.68 19.18 14.35
N TYR A 125 7.84 19.13 13.68
CA TYR A 125 8.19 20.07 12.62
C TYR A 125 8.31 19.39 11.26
N LEU A 126 7.93 20.14 10.22
CA LEU A 126 8.28 19.87 8.83
C LEU A 126 9.50 20.72 8.47
N TYR A 127 10.57 20.07 8.04
CA TYR A 127 11.81 20.70 7.59
C TYR A 127 11.83 20.75 6.06
N PHE A 128 12.24 21.89 5.52
CA PHE A 128 12.48 22.09 4.09
C PHE A 128 13.91 22.58 3.86
N GLY A 129 14.64 21.83 3.05
CA GLY A 129 15.97 22.20 2.56
C GLY A 129 15.83 22.96 1.25
N ALA A 130 15.67 24.27 1.37
CA ALA A 130 15.74 25.21 0.26
C ALA A 130 17.18 25.30 -0.29
N ASP A 131 17.33 25.88 -1.49
CA ASP A 131 18.61 25.92 -2.20
C ASP A 131 19.72 26.64 -1.40
N SER A 132 19.37 27.61 -0.54
CA SER A 132 20.31 28.38 0.30
C SER A 132 19.91 28.51 1.77
N ALA A 133 18.93 27.71 2.23
CA ALA A 133 18.44 27.75 3.60
C ALA A 133 17.86 26.41 4.05
N ILE A 134 17.82 26.21 5.37
CA ILE A 134 17.02 25.18 6.01
C ILE A 134 15.96 25.90 6.84
N TRP A 135 14.70 25.67 6.48
CA TRP A 135 13.55 26.16 7.22
C TRP A 135 12.86 25.02 7.95
N ARG A 136 12.17 25.34 9.05
CA ARG A 136 11.19 24.46 9.66
C ARG A 136 9.86 25.15 9.86
N TYR A 137 8.79 24.40 9.71
CA TYR A 137 7.43 24.82 9.99
C TYR A 137 6.92 24.02 11.19
N GLU A 138 6.39 24.70 12.20
CA GLU A 138 5.65 24.00 13.26
C GLU A 138 4.39 23.40 12.64
N LYS A 139 4.18 22.10 12.84
CA LYS A 139 3.09 21.37 12.21
C LYS A 139 2.11 20.87 13.26
N GLY A 140 0.94 21.50 13.33
CA GLY A 140 -0.12 21.08 14.22
C GLY A 140 -0.62 19.66 13.92
N ASP A 141 -1.22 19.02 14.92
CA ASP A 141 -1.92 17.75 14.73
C ASP A 141 -3.14 17.96 13.82
N GLY A 142 -3.29 17.10 12.80
CA GLY A 142 -4.36 17.18 11.81
C GLY A 142 -4.25 18.33 10.80
N GLU A 143 -3.32 19.25 11.00
CA GLU A 143 -3.02 20.34 10.06
C GLU A 143 -2.27 19.80 8.84
N LEU A 144 -2.82 20.06 7.63
CA LEU A 144 -2.20 19.64 6.37
C LEU A 144 -1.09 20.61 5.96
N VAL A 145 -1.41 21.91 5.93
CA VAL A 145 -0.46 23.00 5.64
C VAL A 145 -0.19 23.75 6.94
N PRO A 146 1.07 23.83 7.39
CA PRO A 146 1.44 24.64 8.55
C PRO A 146 0.92 26.08 8.45
N SER A 147 0.24 26.56 9.49
CA SER A 147 -0.36 27.91 9.53
C SER A 147 0.61 29.04 9.87
N GLY A 148 1.76 28.72 10.47
CA GLY A 148 2.79 29.69 10.84
C GLY A 148 3.85 29.92 9.76
N ASP A 149 4.51 31.09 9.83
CA ASP A 149 5.70 31.38 9.03
C ASP A 149 6.83 30.38 9.37
N PRO A 150 7.69 30.02 8.39
CA PRO A 150 8.83 29.18 8.66
C PRO A 150 9.85 29.86 9.59
N GLU A 151 10.50 29.06 10.42
CA GLU A 151 11.68 29.46 11.17
C GLU A 151 12.95 29.09 10.39
N THR A 152 13.87 30.03 10.24
CA THR A 152 15.22 29.76 9.70
C THR A 152 16.10 29.05 10.72
N ILE A 153 16.62 27.89 10.31
CA ILE A 153 17.58 27.11 11.08
C ILE A 153 19.01 27.40 10.63
N VAL A 154 19.21 27.48 9.31
CA VAL A 154 20.48 27.86 8.67
C VAL A 154 20.16 28.61 7.38
N GLU A 155 20.97 29.60 7.01
CA GLU A 155 20.89 30.33 5.74
C GLU A 155 22.28 30.70 5.21
N ASP A 156 22.33 31.20 3.97
CA ASP A 156 23.52 31.76 3.30
C ASP A 156 24.69 30.77 3.07
N PHE A 157 24.39 29.52 2.71
CA PHE A 157 25.38 28.52 2.28
C PHE A 157 25.44 28.31 0.77
#